data_AF-A0A382TS02-F1
#
_entry.id   AF-A0A382TS02-F1
#
_cell.length_a   1.000
_cell.length_b   1.000
_cell.length_c   1.000
_cell.angle_alpha   90.00
_cell.angle_beta   90.00
_cell.angle_gamma   90.00
#
_symmetry.space_group_name_H-M   'P 1'
#
loop_
_entity.id
_entity.type
_entity.pdbx_description
1 polymer ?
#
loop_
_entity_poly.entity_id
_entity_poly.type
_entity_poly.pdbx_seq_one_letter_code
_entity_poly.pdbx_strand_id
1 'polypeptide(L)'
;MAFKILSEWDYEMDGVSSAPTIYRSWYESLEELTWKDELGLKNEKYLWPYQDKMLELILSDPESHWFDNITTSQTESFVDICRSSFYNAINKLHSRFGEKIQKDWTWSKYRGTDINHLANIPGLGKVGLHTSGGLNVPNATRKTFGPSWRFVIEMAEEKKVYGIYPGGQSGFPGSKYYDNMIDDWVEGNSYPLSFPIKPENISGITITLRAGE
;
A
#
# COMPACT_ATOMS: atom_id res chain seq x y z
N MET A 1 -15.37 14.97 13.54
CA MET A 1 -14.37 15.37 12.52
C MET A 1 -13.96 14.20 11.63
N ALA A 2 -13.52 13.06 12.16
CA ALA A 2 -13.13 11.90 11.35
C ALA A 2 -14.21 11.38 10.40
N PHE A 3 -15.47 11.25 10.88
CA PHE A 3 -16.59 10.84 10.03
C PHE A 3 -16.78 11.75 8.82
N LYS A 4 -16.69 13.08 9.02
CA LYS A 4 -16.79 14.07 7.94
C LYS A 4 -15.70 13.87 6.89
N ILE A 5 -14.45 13.70 7.33
CA ILE A 5 -13.30 13.45 6.44
C ILE A 5 -13.53 12.19 5.60
N LEU A 6 -14.03 11.11 6.22
CA LEU A 6 -14.29 9.86 5.51
C LEU A 6 -15.51 9.99 4.56
N SER A 7 -16.56 10.69 4.96
CA SER A 7 -17.76 10.88 4.13
C SER A 7 -17.53 11.78 2.91
N GLU A 8 -16.54 12.67 2.98
CA GLU A 8 -16.14 13.56 1.90
C GLU A 8 -14.94 13.00 1.10
N TRP A 9 -14.54 11.76 1.37
CA TRP A 9 -13.41 11.13 0.68
C TRP A 9 -13.73 10.89 -0.79
N ASP A 10 -12.77 11.22 -1.64
CA ASP A 10 -12.78 11.01 -3.10
C ASP A 10 -12.35 9.60 -3.53
N TYR A 11 -12.12 8.70 -2.56
CA TYR A 11 -11.64 7.33 -2.76
C TYR A 11 -10.19 7.21 -3.27
N GLU A 12 -9.44 8.32 -3.32
CA GLU A 12 -8.03 8.31 -3.69
C GLU A 12 -7.15 7.88 -2.51
N MET A 13 -6.24 6.95 -2.76
CA MET A 13 -5.30 6.41 -1.76
C MET A 13 -4.05 7.29 -1.63
N ASP A 14 -4.24 8.61 -1.49
CA ASP A 14 -3.14 9.57 -1.38
C ASP A 14 -2.39 9.41 -0.04
N GLY A 15 -1.06 9.32 -0.12
CA GLY A 15 -0.14 9.23 1.01
C GLY A 15 -0.30 10.36 2.02
N VAL A 16 -0.65 11.57 1.59
CA VAL A 16 -0.84 12.71 2.52
C VAL A 16 -2.25 12.80 3.09
N SER A 17 -3.21 12.03 2.56
CA SER A 17 -4.59 12.05 3.02
C SER A 17 -4.78 11.22 4.29
N SER A 18 -5.65 11.69 5.19
CA SER A 18 -6.07 10.93 6.38
C SER A 18 -7.25 10.00 6.11
N ALA A 19 -8.04 10.23 5.05
CA ALA A 19 -9.24 9.44 4.80
C ALA A 19 -8.97 7.95 4.51
N PRO A 20 -7.95 7.58 3.70
CA PRO A 20 -7.58 6.17 3.50
C PRO A 20 -7.20 5.46 4.80
N THR A 21 -6.50 6.16 5.71
CA THR A 21 -6.12 5.64 7.03
C THR A 21 -7.34 5.35 7.89
N ILE A 22 -8.28 6.30 7.95
CA ILE A 22 -9.52 6.15 8.72
C ILE A 22 -10.32 4.97 8.17
N TYR A 23 -10.50 4.90 6.84
CA TYR A 23 -11.18 3.78 6.18
C TYR A 23 -10.51 2.45 6.52
N ARG A 24 -9.19 2.34 6.35
CA ARG A 24 -8.49 1.08 6.57
C ARG A 24 -8.55 0.64 8.02
N SER A 25 -8.35 1.54 8.97
CA SER A 25 -8.43 1.22 10.40
C SER A 25 -9.85 0.85 10.83
N TRP A 26 -10.87 1.50 10.25
CA TRP A 26 -12.27 1.17 10.47
C TRP A 26 -12.60 -0.22 9.94
N TYR A 27 -12.25 -0.50 8.69
CA TYR A 27 -12.50 -1.79 8.05
C TYR A 27 -11.80 -2.93 8.80
N GLU A 28 -10.55 -2.76 9.24
CA GLU A 28 -9.85 -3.75 10.07
C GLU A 28 -10.56 -4.00 11.40
N SER A 29 -11.14 -2.96 12.00
CA SER A 29 -11.89 -3.09 13.25
C SER A 29 -13.29 -3.67 13.01
N LEU A 30 -13.87 -3.48 11.83
CA LEU A 30 -15.12 -4.08 11.41
C LEU A 30 -14.94 -5.58 11.22
N GLU A 31 -13.91 -6.00 10.46
CA GLU A 31 -13.54 -7.42 10.32
C GLU A 31 -13.29 -8.07 11.68
N GLU A 32 -12.59 -7.37 12.59
CA GLU A 32 -12.33 -7.89 13.93
C GLU A 32 -13.61 -8.12 14.75
N LEU A 33 -14.60 -7.23 14.66
CA LEU A 33 -15.86 -7.37 15.41
C LEU A 33 -16.87 -8.32 14.75
N THR A 34 -16.66 -8.72 13.50
CA THR A 34 -17.57 -9.61 12.75
C THR A 34 -17.10 -11.06 12.76
N TRP A 35 -15.80 -11.31 12.86
CA TRP A 35 -15.26 -12.66 12.66
C TRP A 35 -14.59 -13.27 13.89
N LYS A 36 -14.11 -12.44 14.81
CA LYS A 36 -13.13 -12.88 15.81
C LYS A 36 -13.73 -13.75 16.90
N ASP A 37 -14.97 -13.50 17.29
CA ASP A 37 -15.61 -14.20 18.39
C ASP A 37 -15.98 -15.64 18.03
N GLU A 38 -16.39 -15.93 16.79
CA GLU A 38 -16.66 -17.30 16.36
C GLU A 38 -15.45 -17.98 15.68
N LEU A 39 -14.67 -17.25 14.88
CA LEU A 39 -13.52 -17.84 14.16
C LEU A 39 -12.20 -17.74 14.93
N GLY A 40 -12.17 -16.97 16.02
CA GLY A 40 -10.96 -16.70 16.79
C GLY A 40 -10.02 -15.70 16.11
N LEU A 41 -8.82 -15.59 16.69
CA LEU A 41 -7.78 -14.69 16.17
C LEU A 41 -7.30 -15.12 14.78
N LYS A 42 -7.33 -14.20 13.83
CA LYS A 42 -6.77 -14.41 12.49
C LYS A 42 -5.28 -14.76 12.59
N ASN A 43 -4.92 -15.93 12.08
CA ASN A 43 -3.54 -16.43 12.04
C ASN A 43 -3.38 -17.46 10.90
N GLU A 44 -2.22 -18.12 10.83
CA GLU A 44 -1.95 -19.12 9.79
C GLU A 44 -2.91 -20.32 9.79
N LYS A 45 -3.55 -20.60 10.93
CA LYS A 45 -4.49 -21.71 11.11
C LYS A 45 -5.95 -21.29 10.92
N TYR A 46 -6.29 -20.05 11.28
CA TYR A 46 -7.66 -19.51 11.19
C TYR A 46 -7.67 -18.29 10.29
N LEU A 47 -8.22 -18.47 9.08
CA LEU A 47 -8.40 -17.41 8.11
C LEU A 47 -9.81 -16.84 8.24
N TRP A 48 -9.91 -15.53 8.39
CA TRP A 48 -11.17 -14.84 8.18
C TRP A 48 -11.51 -14.80 6.69
N PRO A 49 -12.81 -14.70 6.34
CA PRO A 49 -13.24 -14.50 4.96
C PRO A 49 -12.55 -13.31 4.28
N TYR A 50 -12.45 -13.36 2.95
CA TYR A 50 -11.92 -12.26 2.15
C TYR A 50 -12.91 -11.08 2.09
N GLN A 51 -12.42 -9.92 1.64
CA GLN A 51 -13.19 -8.66 1.67
C GLN A 51 -14.47 -8.70 0.83
N ASP A 52 -14.44 -9.46 -0.27
CA ASP A 52 -15.61 -9.70 -1.13
C ASP A 52 -16.73 -10.43 -0.38
N LYS A 53 -16.38 -11.38 0.50
CA LYS A 53 -17.37 -12.09 1.33
C LYS A 53 -17.97 -11.23 2.42
N MET A 54 -17.19 -10.33 3.00
CA MET A 54 -17.73 -9.31 3.91
C MET A 54 -18.73 -8.40 3.18
N LEU A 55 -18.38 -7.94 1.98
CA LEU A 55 -19.27 -7.09 1.17
C LEU A 55 -20.55 -7.84 0.74
N GLU A 56 -20.42 -9.08 0.29
CA GLU A 56 -21.55 -9.95 -0.05
C GLU A 56 -22.50 -10.11 1.14
N LEU A 57 -21.94 -10.38 2.33
CA LEU A 57 -22.73 -10.52 3.56
C LEU A 57 -23.50 -9.24 3.90
N ILE A 58 -22.83 -8.08 3.87
CA ILE A 58 -23.46 -6.78 4.14
C ILE A 58 -24.62 -6.50 3.18
N LEU A 59 -24.48 -6.85 1.91
CA LEU A 59 -25.47 -6.56 0.88
C LEU A 59 -26.63 -7.56 0.85
N SER A 60 -26.39 -8.83 1.19
CA SER A 60 -27.36 -9.92 1.04
C SER A 60 -28.03 -10.33 2.33
N ASP A 61 -27.34 -10.23 3.47
CA ASP A 61 -27.84 -10.68 4.78
C ASP A 61 -27.32 -9.78 5.92
N PRO A 62 -27.80 -8.53 6.03
CA PRO A 62 -27.38 -7.59 7.08
C PRO A 62 -27.83 -8.00 8.50
N GLU A 63 -28.74 -8.96 8.62
CA GLU A 63 -29.19 -9.55 9.90
C GLU A 63 -28.48 -10.87 10.22
N SER A 64 -27.40 -11.16 9.47
CA SER A 64 -26.57 -12.33 9.68
C SER A 64 -26.04 -12.42 11.11
N HIS A 65 -26.02 -13.63 11.66
CA HIS A 65 -25.47 -13.91 12.99
C HIS A 65 -24.00 -13.50 13.15
N TRP A 66 -23.22 -13.40 12.06
CA TRP A 66 -21.84 -12.91 12.09
C TRP A 66 -21.72 -11.43 12.55
N PHE A 67 -22.82 -10.68 12.62
CA PHE A 67 -22.83 -9.33 13.19
C PHE A 67 -23.26 -9.31 14.66
N ASP A 68 -23.52 -10.47 15.27
CA ASP A 68 -23.81 -10.61 16.69
C ASP A 68 -22.52 -11.02 17.41
N ASN A 69 -22.12 -10.29 18.46
CA ASN A 69 -20.98 -10.69 19.24
C ASN A 69 -21.43 -11.66 20.33
N ILE A 70 -21.17 -12.95 20.14
CA ILE A 70 -21.68 -14.02 21.02
C ILE A 70 -21.12 -13.98 22.44
N THR A 71 -20.19 -13.06 22.72
CA THR A 71 -19.61 -12.85 24.06
C THR A 71 -20.33 -11.78 24.87
N THR A 72 -21.28 -11.04 24.27
CA THR A 72 -22.10 -10.03 24.96
C THR A 72 -23.47 -10.62 25.33
N SER A 73 -24.23 -9.89 26.15
CA SER A 73 -25.59 -10.30 26.54
C SER A 73 -26.67 -9.71 25.64
N GLN A 74 -26.33 -8.75 24.77
CA GLN A 74 -27.25 -8.07 23.88
C GLN A 74 -26.96 -8.55 22.47
N THR A 75 -28.00 -8.85 21.68
CA THR A 75 -27.78 -9.15 20.27
C THR A 75 -27.48 -7.87 19.51
N GLU A 76 -26.29 -7.75 18.92
CA GLU A 76 -25.92 -6.58 18.12
C GLU A 76 -26.45 -6.68 16.68
N SER A 77 -26.81 -5.53 16.12
CA SER A 77 -27.08 -5.40 14.68
C SER A 77 -25.81 -5.04 13.91
N PHE A 78 -25.82 -5.21 12.58
CA PHE A 78 -24.75 -4.69 11.73
C PHE A 78 -24.48 -3.19 11.95
N VAL A 79 -25.51 -2.39 12.21
CA VAL A 79 -25.37 -0.96 12.49
C VAL A 79 -24.60 -0.72 13.80
N ASP A 80 -24.83 -1.55 14.81
CA ASP A 80 -24.14 -1.46 16.10
C ASP A 80 -22.67 -1.88 15.97
N ILE A 81 -22.39 -2.94 15.20
CA ILE A 81 -21.02 -3.35 14.85
C ILE A 81 -20.31 -2.28 14.03
N CYS A 82 -20.98 -1.66 13.06
CA CYS A 82 -20.44 -0.53 12.29
C CYS A 82 -20.08 0.66 13.17
N ARG A 83 -20.96 1.03 14.10
CA ARG A 83 -20.73 2.13 15.04
C ARG A 83 -19.56 1.82 15.96
N SER A 84 -19.56 0.63 16.56
CA SER A 84 -18.54 0.18 17.51
C SER A 84 -17.16 0.04 16.87
N SER A 85 -17.09 -0.55 15.68
CA SER A 85 -15.84 -0.66 14.91
C SER A 85 -15.28 0.71 14.54
N PHE A 86 -16.12 1.68 14.19
CA PHE A 86 -15.67 3.04 13.89
C PHE A 86 -15.07 3.70 15.14
N TYR A 87 -15.74 3.62 16.29
CA TYR A 87 -15.19 4.10 17.56
C TYR A 87 -13.84 3.44 17.90
N ASN A 88 -13.75 2.11 17.75
CA ASN A 88 -12.51 1.37 17.99
C ASN A 88 -11.36 1.84 17.08
N ALA A 89 -11.65 2.05 15.80
CA ALA A 89 -10.66 2.54 14.84
C ALA A 89 -10.13 3.93 15.19
N ILE A 90 -11.03 4.86 15.54
CA ILE A 90 -10.66 6.22 15.95
C ILE A 90 -9.80 6.19 17.22
N ASN A 91 -10.15 5.38 18.22
CA ASN A 91 -9.36 5.21 19.44
C ASN A 91 -7.98 4.59 19.15
N LYS A 92 -7.90 3.58 18.27
CA LYS A 92 -6.63 2.99 17.82
C LYS A 92 -5.74 4.03 17.14
N LEU A 93 -6.30 4.85 16.24
CA LEU A 93 -5.55 5.90 15.54
C LEU A 93 -5.07 7.02 16.47
N HIS A 94 -5.94 7.50 17.38
CA HIS A 94 -5.56 8.48 18.39
C HIS A 94 -4.39 7.99 19.25
N SER A 95 -4.49 6.76 19.75
CA SER A 95 -3.47 6.17 20.63
C SER A 95 -2.13 5.97 19.92
N ARG A 96 -2.14 5.64 18.62
CA ARG A 96 -0.93 5.31 17.86
C ARG A 96 -0.26 6.53 17.22
N PHE A 97 -1.03 7.51 16.75
CA PHE A 97 -0.50 8.60 15.93
C PHE A 97 -0.69 10.00 16.54
N GLY A 98 -1.57 10.15 17.54
CA GLY A 98 -1.88 11.43 18.16
C GLY A 98 -3.21 12.02 17.70
N GLU A 99 -3.45 13.28 18.07
CA GLU A 99 -4.78 13.90 17.96
C GLU A 99 -5.03 14.67 16.66
N LYS A 100 -3.98 15.08 15.93
CA LYS A 100 -4.15 15.97 14.78
C LYS A 100 -4.43 15.16 13.52
N ILE A 101 -5.67 14.72 13.34
CA ILE A 101 -6.13 13.82 12.26
C ILE A 101 -5.43 14.07 10.91
N GLN A 102 -5.52 15.27 10.35
CA GLN A 102 -4.98 15.57 9.01
C GLN A 102 -3.44 15.52 8.94
N LYS A 103 -2.74 15.76 10.06
CA LYS A 103 -1.27 15.78 10.10
C LYS A 103 -0.71 14.42 10.51
N ASP A 104 -1.37 13.76 11.45
CA ASP A 104 -0.83 12.61 12.16
C ASP A 104 -1.27 11.30 11.51
N TRP A 105 -2.47 11.26 10.93
CA TRP A 105 -3.08 10.04 10.38
C TRP A 105 -2.93 9.93 8.87
N THR A 106 -1.93 10.59 8.29
CA THR A 106 -1.63 10.50 6.85
C THR A 106 -1.38 9.03 6.45
N TRP A 107 -1.91 8.61 5.32
CA TRP A 107 -1.78 7.25 4.81
C TRP A 107 -0.34 6.74 4.73
N SER A 108 0.58 7.62 4.35
CA SER A 108 2.01 7.35 4.28
C SER A 108 2.63 6.99 5.63
N LYS A 109 2.13 7.55 6.74
CA LYS A 109 2.57 7.22 8.11
C LYS A 109 1.91 5.96 8.62
N TYR A 110 0.64 5.74 8.27
CA TYR A 110 -0.10 4.55 8.69
C TYR A 110 0.50 3.27 8.11
N ARG A 111 0.72 3.28 6.79
CA ARG A 111 1.24 2.15 6.02
C ARG A 111 2.71 2.36 5.68
N GLY A 112 3.01 3.37 4.87
CA GLY A 112 4.31 3.56 4.23
C GLY A 112 4.71 2.38 3.34
N THR A 113 5.87 2.49 2.69
CA THR A 113 6.46 1.38 1.90
C THR A 113 7.91 1.19 2.27
N ASP A 114 8.32 -0.07 2.26
CA ASP A 114 9.68 -0.50 2.50
C ASP A 114 10.16 -1.24 1.25
N ILE A 115 11.29 -0.81 0.72
CA ILE A 115 12.04 -1.51 -0.31
C ILE A 115 13.18 -2.21 0.42
N ASN A 116 12.94 -3.45 0.81
CA ASN A 116 13.94 -4.26 1.50
C ASN A 116 14.99 -4.77 0.51
N HIS A 117 16.24 -4.88 0.97
CA HIS A 117 17.26 -5.58 0.21
C HIS A 117 16.86 -7.04 -0.05
N LEU A 118 17.23 -7.60 -1.21
CA LEU A 118 16.84 -8.96 -1.64
C LEU A 118 17.18 -10.04 -0.59
N ALA A 119 18.30 -9.90 0.11
CA ALA A 119 18.72 -10.82 1.17
C ALA A 119 18.14 -10.50 2.56
N ASN A 120 17.22 -9.54 2.68
CA ASN A 120 16.61 -9.07 3.95
C ASN A 120 17.63 -8.68 5.04
N ILE A 121 18.76 -8.10 4.63
CA ILE A 121 19.81 -7.66 5.56
C ILE A 121 19.36 -6.33 6.22
N PRO A 122 19.23 -6.26 7.56
CA PRO A 122 18.85 -5.02 8.24
C PRO A 122 19.80 -3.87 7.90
N GLY A 123 19.23 -2.69 7.65
CA GLY A 123 19.97 -1.49 7.26
C GLY A 123 20.29 -1.37 5.77
N LEU A 124 20.04 -2.42 4.97
CA LEU A 124 20.11 -2.35 3.51
C LEU A 124 18.70 -2.21 2.90
N GLY A 125 18.60 -1.39 1.85
CA GLY A 125 17.34 -0.96 1.27
C GLY A 125 16.85 0.37 1.88
N LYS A 126 15.57 0.67 1.70
CA LYS A 126 14.97 1.93 2.15
C LYS A 126 13.60 1.68 2.75
N VAL A 127 13.42 2.07 4.00
CA VAL A 127 12.18 1.83 4.77
C VAL A 127 11.45 3.13 5.07
N GLY A 128 10.15 3.05 5.35
CA GLY A 128 9.35 4.19 5.77
C GLY A 128 9.10 5.21 4.64
N LEU A 129 9.09 4.76 3.39
CA LEU A 129 8.81 5.61 2.24
C LEU A 129 7.38 6.12 2.27
N HIS A 130 7.24 7.40 1.97
CA HIS A 130 5.96 8.08 2.01
C HIS A 130 5.20 7.91 0.69
N THR A 131 4.55 6.76 0.51
CA THR A 131 3.88 6.42 -0.76
C THR A 131 2.36 6.54 -0.69
N SER A 132 1.77 7.04 -1.78
CA SER A 132 0.36 6.83 -2.14
C SER A 132 0.15 5.41 -2.65
N GLY A 133 -1.11 4.95 -2.77
CA GLY A 133 -1.48 3.64 -3.33
C GLY A 133 -1.91 2.59 -2.28
N GLY A 134 -2.30 1.40 -2.72
CA GLY A 134 -2.88 0.36 -1.85
C GLY A 134 -3.09 -0.98 -2.56
N LEU A 135 -3.53 -2.02 -1.84
CA LEU A 135 -3.63 -3.39 -2.38
C LEU A 135 -4.54 -3.52 -3.62
N ASN A 136 -5.70 -2.85 -3.61
CA ASN A 136 -6.75 -3.02 -4.62
C ASN A 136 -6.94 -1.77 -5.51
N VAL A 137 -5.88 -0.99 -5.72
CA VAL A 137 -5.90 0.21 -6.59
C VAL A 137 -4.77 0.14 -7.61
N PRO A 138 -4.85 0.89 -8.73
CA PRO A 138 -3.85 0.81 -9.80
C PRO A 138 -2.41 1.03 -9.32
N ASN A 139 -2.19 1.99 -8.42
CA ASN A 139 -0.92 2.14 -7.72
C ASN A 139 -0.83 1.09 -6.60
N ALA A 140 -0.52 -0.15 -6.97
CA ALA A 140 -0.61 -1.34 -6.11
C ALA A 140 0.51 -1.45 -5.04
N THR A 141 0.81 -0.37 -4.33
CA THR A 141 1.87 -0.31 -3.31
C THR A 141 1.35 -0.71 -1.93
N ARG A 142 2.12 -1.55 -1.24
CA ARG A 142 1.90 -2.04 0.12
C ARG A 142 3.14 -1.80 0.97
N LYS A 143 3.14 -2.32 2.21
CA LYS A 143 4.26 -2.18 3.14
C LYS A 143 5.55 -2.77 2.56
N THR A 144 5.52 -3.98 2.01
CA THR A 144 6.70 -4.70 1.51
C THR A 144 6.49 -5.28 0.09
N PHE A 145 5.43 -4.85 -0.58
CA PHE A 145 5.08 -5.31 -1.92
C PHE A 145 4.65 -4.11 -2.76
N GLY A 146 4.93 -4.12 -4.05
CA GLY A 146 4.59 -3.01 -4.93
C GLY A 146 5.08 -3.25 -6.36
N PRO A 147 4.81 -2.29 -7.26
CA PRO A 147 5.26 -2.39 -8.64
C PRO A 147 6.79 -2.36 -8.71
N SER A 148 7.37 -3.48 -9.16
CA SER A 148 8.80 -3.59 -9.48
C SER A 148 9.15 -2.91 -10.80
N TRP A 149 8.16 -2.54 -11.61
CA TRP A 149 8.35 -1.83 -12.87
C TRP A 149 7.11 -0.98 -13.16
N ARG A 150 7.32 0.28 -13.52
CA ARG A 150 6.31 1.18 -14.08
C ARG A 150 6.75 1.56 -15.49
N PHE A 151 5.80 1.58 -16.41
CA PHE A 151 6.09 1.67 -17.83
C PHE A 151 4.95 2.34 -18.58
N VAL A 152 5.30 3.29 -19.44
CA VAL A 152 4.35 4.05 -20.26
C VAL A 152 4.89 4.12 -21.69
N ILE A 153 4.04 3.85 -22.67
CA ILE A 153 4.36 4.04 -24.10
C ILE A 153 3.42 5.09 -24.68
N GLU A 154 4.01 6.12 -25.29
CA GLU A 154 3.30 7.02 -26.21
C GLU A 154 3.09 6.30 -27.55
N MET A 155 1.83 6.10 -27.95
CA MET A 155 1.46 5.28 -29.10
C MET A 155 1.56 5.98 -30.47
N ALA A 156 2.33 7.08 -30.58
CA ALA A 156 2.61 7.78 -31.84
C ALA A 156 3.40 6.89 -32.84
N GLU A 157 3.65 7.39 -34.05
CA GLU A 157 4.45 6.68 -35.07
C GLU A 157 5.87 6.39 -34.56
N GLU A 158 6.52 7.41 -33.98
CA GLU A 158 7.73 7.24 -33.17
C GLU A 158 7.33 6.96 -31.70
N LYS A 159 7.68 5.77 -31.20
CA LYS A 159 7.34 5.36 -29.84
C LYS A 159 8.27 6.06 -28.84
N LYS A 160 7.69 6.87 -27.95
CA LYS A 160 8.39 7.32 -26.74
C LYS A 160 8.02 6.41 -25.58
N VAL A 161 9.02 5.95 -24.88
CA VAL A 161 8.85 4.99 -23.80
C VAL A 161 9.44 5.58 -22.53
N TYR A 162 8.72 5.42 -21.43
CA TYR A 162 9.17 5.86 -20.12
C TYR A 162 9.07 4.70 -19.15
N GLY A 163 10.00 4.63 -18.20
CA GLY A 163 9.89 3.66 -17.14
C GLY A 163 10.79 3.94 -15.94
N ILE A 164 10.50 3.21 -14.87
CA ILE A 164 11.22 3.26 -13.61
C ILE A 164 10.94 1.99 -12.81
N TYR A 165 11.93 1.53 -12.05
CA TYR A 165 11.77 0.53 -11.01
C TYR A 165 12.25 1.12 -9.66
N PRO A 166 11.75 0.60 -8.53
CA PRO A 166 12.19 1.03 -7.22
C PRO A 166 13.67 0.66 -6.99
N GLY A 167 14.48 1.58 -6.50
CA GLY A 167 15.89 1.33 -6.16
C GLY A 167 16.85 2.06 -7.08
N GLY A 168 17.79 1.31 -7.66
CA GLY A 168 18.85 1.81 -8.52
C GLY A 168 19.46 0.67 -9.34
N GLN A 169 20.23 1.02 -10.36
CA GLN A 169 20.81 0.07 -11.32
C GLN A 169 21.96 -0.78 -10.77
N SER A 170 22.41 -0.51 -9.54
CA SER A 170 23.48 -1.25 -8.87
C SER A 170 22.94 -1.97 -7.66
N GLY A 171 23.20 -3.27 -7.55
CA GLY A 171 22.94 -4.03 -6.32
C GLY A 171 23.97 -3.80 -5.21
N PHE A 172 25.02 -3.01 -5.46
CA PHE A 172 26.09 -2.77 -4.49
C PHE A 172 25.73 -1.61 -3.54
N PRO A 173 25.60 -1.83 -2.22
CA PRO A 173 25.17 -0.79 -1.28
C PRO A 173 26.08 0.45 -1.20
N GLY A 174 27.37 0.32 -1.52
CA GLY A 174 28.30 1.45 -1.55
C GLY A 174 28.25 2.27 -2.84
N SER A 175 27.40 1.90 -3.79
CA SER A 175 27.26 2.59 -5.06
C SER A 175 26.32 3.79 -4.91
N LYS A 176 26.65 4.94 -5.54
CA LYS A 176 25.78 6.15 -5.61
C LYS A 176 24.46 5.96 -6.39
N TYR A 177 24.16 4.71 -6.68
CA TYR A 177 23.40 4.17 -7.77
C TYR A 177 22.57 2.98 -7.26
N TYR A 178 22.62 2.73 -5.96
CA TYR A 178 21.96 1.64 -5.26
C TYR A 178 20.46 1.94 -5.04
N ASP A 179 20.16 3.18 -4.65
CA ASP A 179 18.83 3.66 -4.28
C ASP A 179 18.47 4.99 -4.97
N ASN A 180 19.24 5.40 -5.97
CA ASN A 180 19.19 6.74 -6.55
C ASN A 180 17.89 7.09 -7.30
N MET A 181 17.02 6.11 -7.58
CA MET A 181 15.72 6.32 -8.25
C MET A 181 14.55 6.16 -7.27
N ILE A 182 14.79 5.89 -5.98
CA ILE A 182 13.70 5.64 -5.02
C ILE A 182 12.81 6.85 -4.87
N ASP A 183 13.37 8.05 -4.72
CA ASP A 183 12.57 9.26 -4.50
C ASP A 183 11.71 9.56 -5.74
N ASP A 184 12.27 9.46 -6.94
CA ASP A 184 11.53 9.57 -8.20
C ASP A 184 10.42 8.52 -8.33
N TRP A 185 10.70 7.27 -7.91
CA TRP A 185 9.67 6.23 -7.87
C TRP A 185 8.57 6.51 -6.84
N VAL A 186 8.89 7.12 -5.70
CA VAL A 186 7.88 7.53 -4.70
C VAL A 186 7.00 8.65 -5.26
N GLU A 187 7.59 9.62 -5.95
CA GLU A 187 6.89 10.76 -6.56
C GLU A 187 6.11 10.40 -7.82
N GLY A 188 6.39 9.25 -8.44
CA GLY A 188 5.75 8.82 -9.68
C GLY A 188 6.44 9.35 -10.94
N ASN A 189 7.65 9.89 -10.81
CA ASN A 189 8.49 10.29 -11.93
C ASN A 189 8.96 9.06 -12.71
N SER A 190 9.33 9.26 -13.98
CA SER A 190 9.84 8.20 -14.85
C SER A 190 10.90 8.74 -15.79
N TYR A 191 11.78 7.86 -16.27
CA TYR A 191 12.86 8.24 -17.18
C TYR A 191 12.58 7.77 -18.60
N PRO A 192 13.00 8.52 -19.62
CA PRO A 192 12.92 8.05 -21.00
C PRO A 192 13.77 6.79 -21.19
N LEU A 193 13.20 5.80 -21.86
CA LEU A 193 13.87 4.55 -22.22
C LEU A 193 14.17 4.58 -23.71
N SER A 194 15.43 4.35 -24.06
CA SER A 194 15.88 4.23 -25.44
C SER A 194 16.10 2.76 -25.79
N PHE A 195 15.54 2.32 -26.92
CA PHE A 195 15.72 0.98 -27.47
C PHE A 195 16.41 1.07 -28.84
N PRO A 196 17.70 1.46 -28.88
CA PRO A 196 18.42 1.60 -30.13
C PRO A 196 18.63 0.24 -30.81
N ILE A 197 18.31 0.16 -32.10
CA ILE A 197 18.49 -1.07 -32.89
C ILE A 197 19.96 -1.28 -33.29
N LYS A 198 20.73 -0.19 -33.41
CA LYS A 198 22.14 -0.22 -33.81
C LYS A 198 23.04 0.17 -32.64
N PRO A 199 24.21 -0.48 -32.47
CA PRO A 199 25.17 -0.12 -31.42
C PRO A 199 25.62 1.35 -31.48
N GLU A 200 25.77 1.91 -32.68
CA GLU A 200 26.15 3.32 -32.90
C GLU A 200 25.18 4.33 -32.28
N ASN A 201 23.93 3.92 -32.04
CA ASN A 201 22.88 4.76 -31.47
C ASN A 201 22.80 4.68 -29.94
N ILE A 202 23.69 3.91 -29.29
CA ILE A 202 23.77 3.82 -27.83
C ILE A 202 24.73 4.92 -27.34
N SER A 203 24.21 5.91 -26.62
CA SER A 203 25.05 6.87 -25.89
C SER A 203 25.63 6.21 -24.63
N GLY A 204 26.95 6.30 -24.42
CA GLY A 204 27.55 5.78 -23.19
C GLY A 204 29.06 5.60 -23.27
N ILE A 205 29.60 4.79 -22.35
CA ILE A 205 31.01 4.41 -22.29
C ILE A 205 31.17 3.03 -22.95
N THR A 206 32.02 2.93 -23.97
CA THR A 206 32.39 1.65 -24.56
C THR A 206 33.51 1.01 -23.75
N ILE A 207 33.27 -0.19 -23.23
CA ILE A 207 34.29 -1.01 -22.56
C ILE A 207 34.65 -2.16 -23.49
N THR A 208 35.88 -2.17 -23.99
CA THR A 208 36.40 -3.27 -24.82
C THR A 208 37.10 -4.29 -23.94
N LEU A 209 36.46 -5.45 -23.75
CA LEU A 209 37.06 -6.57 -23.04
C LEU A 209 37.93 -7.37 -24.01
N ARG A 210 39.19 -7.62 -23.63
CA ARG A 210 40.07 -8.56 -24.33
C ARG A 210 40.28 -9.76 -23.41
N ALA A 211 40.11 -10.96 -23.95
CA ALA A 211 40.56 -12.16 -23.23
C ALA A 211 42.08 -12.07 -23.07
N GLY A 212 42.59 -12.29 -21.85
CA GLY A 212 44.02 -12.44 -21.64
C GLY A 212 44.50 -13.71 -22.36
N GLU A 213 45.64 -13.60 -23.04
CA GLU A 213 46.40 -14.77 -23.53
C GLU A 213 46.93 -15.62 -22.37
#